data_AF-A0A1Y4RJJ0-F1
#
_entry.id   AF-A0A1Y4RJJ0-F1
#
_cell.length_a   1.000
_cell.length_b   1.000
_cell.length_c   1.000
_cell.angle_alpha   90.00
_cell.angle_beta   90.00
_cell.angle_gamma   90.00
#
_symmetry.space_group_name_H-M   'P 1'
#
loop_
_entity.id
_entity.type
_entity.pdbx_description
1 polymer ?
#
loop_
_entity_poly.entity_id
_entity_poly.type
_entity_poly.pdbx_seq_one_letter_code
_entity_poly.pdbx_strand_id
1 'polypeptide(L)'
;MKNAYARKLRAARSAVAARQQMTALQMAKDAAFLAAAEVFRMGPGRVPAFSAAFDAALHDIAKMTVEDTKDMEYTKTKLDQRLRQICGEHFVPWEERYG
;
A
#
# COMPACT_ATOMS: atom_id res chain seq x y z
N MET A 1 -8.11 38.65 -7.92
CA MET A 1 -9.05 37.52 -8.16
C MET A 1 -8.43 36.24 -8.76
N LYS A 2 -7.21 36.24 -9.33
CA LYS A 2 -6.60 35.04 -9.98
C LYS A 2 -6.21 33.86 -9.04
N ASN A 3 -6.32 34.00 -7.71
CA ASN A 3 -5.82 33.02 -6.74
C ASN A 3 -6.93 32.08 -6.17
N ALA A 4 -8.16 32.57 -5.99
CA ALA A 4 -9.22 31.79 -5.34
C ALA A 4 -9.74 30.62 -6.19
N TYR A 5 -9.95 30.83 -7.49
CA TYR A 5 -10.39 29.78 -8.41
C TYR A 5 -9.33 28.69 -8.59
N ALA A 6 -8.06 29.08 -8.72
CA ALA A 6 -6.94 28.14 -8.80
C ALA A 6 -6.80 27.29 -7.52
N ARG A 7 -6.99 27.87 -6.33
CA ARG A 7 -7.01 27.12 -5.07
C ARG A 7 -8.16 26.11 -5.02
N LYS A 8 -9.37 26.50 -5.47
CA LYS A 8 -10.53 25.61 -5.52
C LYS A 8 -10.28 24.41 -6.46
N LEU A 9 -9.68 24.65 -7.62
CA LEU A 9 -9.30 23.59 -8.56
C LEU A 9 -8.24 22.65 -7.98
N ARG A 10 -7.21 23.17 -7.30
CA ARG A 10 -6.20 22.35 -6.61
C ARG A 10 -6.81 21.51 -5.50
N ALA A 11 -7.67 22.09 -4.68
CA ALA A 11 -8.36 21.39 -3.60
C ALA A 11 -9.27 20.27 -4.15
N ALA A 12 -10.03 20.55 -5.21
CA ALA A 12 -10.88 19.55 -5.87
C ALA A 12 -10.05 18.38 -6.45
N ARG A 13 -8.92 18.68 -7.12
CA ARG A 13 -8.01 17.65 -7.63
C ARG A 13 -7.38 16.81 -6.51
N SER A 14 -6.94 17.46 -5.44
CA SER A 14 -6.39 16.77 -4.26
C SER A 14 -7.42 15.87 -3.60
N ALA A 15 -8.68 16.31 -3.49
CA ALA A 15 -9.76 15.50 -2.93
C ALA A 15 -10.09 14.27 -3.81
N VAL A 16 -10.09 14.42 -5.13
CA VAL A 16 -10.27 13.30 -6.07
C VAL A 16 -9.13 12.30 -5.94
N ALA A 17 -7.87 12.78 -5.93
CA ALA A 17 -6.69 11.92 -5.78
C ALA A 17 -6.71 11.16 -4.44
N ALA A 18 -7.03 11.85 -3.33
CA ALA A 18 -7.14 11.23 -2.02
C ALA A 18 -8.23 10.13 -2.00
N ARG A 19 -9.40 10.39 -2.61
CA ARG A 19 -10.46 9.39 -2.73
C ARG A 19 -10.00 8.18 -3.55
N GLN A 20 -9.37 8.40 -4.69
CA GLN A 20 -8.85 7.31 -5.53
C GLN A 20 -7.82 6.47 -4.78
N GLN A 21 -6.93 7.10 -4.01
CA GLN A 21 -5.95 6.39 -3.19
C GLN A 21 -6.63 5.54 -2.10
N MET A 22 -7.63 6.07 -1.40
CA MET A 22 -8.39 5.32 -0.39
C MET A 22 -9.14 4.14 -1.01
N THR A 23 -9.79 4.35 -2.16
CA THR A 23 -10.46 3.26 -2.89
C THR A 23 -9.46 2.18 -3.32
N ALA A 24 -8.29 2.55 -3.86
CA ALA A 24 -7.29 1.59 -4.27
C ALA A 24 -6.74 0.75 -3.10
N LEU A 25 -6.49 1.37 -1.94
CA LEU A 25 -6.04 0.65 -0.74
C LEU A 25 -7.10 -0.31 -0.21
N GLN A 26 -8.37 0.10 -0.18
CA GLN A 26 -9.46 -0.79 0.21
C GLN A 26 -9.59 -1.96 -0.76
N MET A 27 -9.52 -1.70 -2.07
CA MET A 27 -9.55 -2.76 -3.10
C MET A 27 -8.39 -3.75 -2.95
N ALA A 28 -7.19 -3.28 -2.63
CA ALA A 28 -6.04 -4.14 -2.39
C ALA A 28 -6.27 -5.06 -1.18
N LYS A 29 -6.89 -4.54 -0.12
CA LYS A 29 -7.25 -5.32 1.08
C LYS A 29 -8.36 -6.34 0.79
N ASP A 30 -9.39 -5.95 0.05
CA ASP A 30 -10.47 -6.85 -0.37
C ASP A 30 -9.92 -7.98 -1.25
N ALA A 31 -9.04 -7.67 -2.20
CA ALA A 31 -8.36 -8.67 -3.02
C ALA A 31 -7.49 -9.63 -2.17
N ALA A 32 -6.79 -9.11 -1.16
CA ALA A 32 -6.02 -9.93 -0.23
C ALA A 32 -6.92 -10.90 0.57
N PHE A 33 -8.10 -10.45 1.01
CA PHE A 33 -9.08 -11.32 1.68
C PHE A 33 -9.58 -12.43 0.76
N LEU A 34 -9.92 -12.11 -0.49
CA LEU A 34 -10.36 -13.09 -1.48
C LEU A 34 -9.27 -14.13 -1.77
N ALA A 35 -8.03 -13.68 -2.01
CA ALA A 35 -6.90 -14.58 -2.24
C ALA A 35 -6.61 -15.48 -1.03
N ALA A 36 -6.65 -14.92 0.19
CA ALA A 36 -6.42 -15.69 1.40
C ALA A 36 -7.56 -16.68 1.70
N ALA A 37 -8.81 -16.34 1.37
CA ALA A 37 -9.93 -17.27 1.45
C ALA A 37 -9.78 -18.43 0.45
N GLU A 38 -9.30 -18.16 -0.76
CA GLU A 38 -9.14 -19.19 -1.78
C GLU A 38 -7.95 -20.12 -1.49
N VAL A 39 -6.77 -19.54 -1.25
CA VAL A 39 -5.51 -20.30 -1.11
C VAL A 39 -5.35 -20.89 0.29
N PHE A 40 -5.70 -20.12 1.33
CA PHE A 40 -5.47 -20.52 2.73
C PHE A 40 -6.75 -20.92 3.47
N ARG A 41 -7.89 -20.97 2.77
CA ARG A 41 -9.22 -21.28 3.33
C ARG A 41 -9.51 -20.42 4.58
N MET A 42 -9.10 -19.15 4.52
CA MET A 42 -9.34 -18.18 5.59
C MET A 42 -10.84 -17.94 5.75
N GLY A 43 -11.36 -18.22 6.94
CA GLY A 43 -12.76 -17.99 7.31
C GLY A 43 -12.93 -16.83 8.32
N PRO A 44 -14.17 -16.53 8.73
CA PRO A 44 -14.50 -15.36 9.55
C PRO A 44 -13.73 -15.28 10.87
N GLY A 45 -13.35 -16.41 11.47
CA GLY A 45 -12.55 -16.43 12.71
C GLY A 45 -11.11 -15.91 12.57
N ARG A 46 -10.56 -15.86 11.36
CA ARG A 46 -9.19 -15.38 11.09
C ARG A 46 -9.16 -13.99 10.43
N VAL A 47 -10.29 -13.54 9.87
CA VAL A 47 -10.39 -12.24 9.18
C VAL A 47 -9.95 -11.07 10.07
N PRO A 48 -10.34 -10.93 11.35
CA PRO A 48 -9.93 -9.80 12.17
C PRO A 48 -8.40 -9.71 12.33
N ALA A 49 -7.74 -10.84 12.59
CA ALA A 49 -6.30 -10.90 12.77
C ALA A 49 -5.56 -10.60 11.46
N PHE A 50 -6.01 -11.17 10.34
CA PHE A 50 -5.42 -10.91 9.03
C PHE A 50 -5.62 -9.45 8.59
N SER A 51 -6.81 -8.90 8.82
CA SER A 51 -7.15 -7.48 8.58
C SER A 51 -6.21 -6.54 9.34
N ALA A 52 -6.02 -6.79 10.64
CA ALA A 52 -5.13 -6.00 11.48
C ALA A 52 -3.67 -6.11 11.04
N ALA A 53 -3.21 -7.32 10.68
CA ALA A 53 -1.85 -7.52 10.18
C ALA A 53 -1.61 -6.81 8.84
N PHE A 54 -2.60 -6.82 7.93
CA PHE A 54 -2.54 -6.09 6.67
C PHE A 54 -2.43 -4.58 6.91
N ASP A 55 -3.28 -4.02 7.77
CA ASP A 55 -3.27 -2.58 8.07
C ASP A 55 -1.96 -2.16 8.74
N ALA A 56 -1.44 -2.96 9.66
CA ALA A 56 -0.15 -2.70 10.30
C ALA A 56 0.99 -2.72 9.27
N ALA A 57 1.06 -3.72 8.40
CA ALA A 57 2.08 -3.81 7.36
C ALA A 57 2.00 -2.62 6.38
N LEU A 58 0.78 -2.22 5.99
CA LEU A 58 0.56 -1.07 5.13
C LEU A 58 1.02 0.24 5.79
N HIS A 59 0.66 0.46 7.06
CA HIS A 59 1.10 1.63 7.81
C HIS A 59 2.61 1.68 8.00
N ASP A 60 3.26 0.55 8.28
CA ASP A 60 4.71 0.47 8.41
C ASP A 60 5.41 0.86 7.10
N ILE A 61 4.91 0.34 5.96
CA ILE A 61 5.45 0.69 4.64
C ILE A 61 5.24 2.16 4.32
N ALA A 62 4.04 2.69 4.60
CA ALA A 62 3.72 4.11 4.38
C ALA A 62 4.61 5.01 5.26
N LYS A 63 4.82 4.65 6.52
CA LYS A 63 5.69 5.36 7.45
C LYS A 63 7.14 5.38 6.94
N MET A 64 7.69 4.22 6.59
CA MET A 64 9.04 4.14 6.02
C MET A 64 9.18 5.03 4.79
N THR A 65 8.19 5.02 3.89
CA THR A 65 8.20 5.83 2.66
C THR A 65 8.19 7.33 2.96
N VAL A 66 7.39 7.78 3.94
CA VAL A 66 7.29 9.20 4.31
C VAL A 66 8.54 9.70 5.02
N GLU A 67 9.20 8.85 5.80
CA GLU A 67 10.41 9.18 6.57
C GLU A 67 11.70 9.06 5.73
N ASP A 68 11.61 8.53 4.51
CA ASP A 68 12.76 8.33 3.61
C ASP A 68 13.12 9.57 2.78
N THR A 69 14.23 9.45 2.09
CA THR A 69 14.64 10.31 0.98
C THR A 69 13.66 10.25 -0.18
N LYS A 70 13.72 11.26 -1.05
CA LYS A 70 12.91 11.34 -2.27
C LYS A 70 13.04 10.09 -3.16
N ASP A 71 14.22 9.46 -3.17
CA ASP A 71 14.52 8.30 -4.01
C ASP A 71 14.18 6.95 -3.33
N MET A 72 13.68 7.00 -2.09
CA MET A 72 13.17 5.86 -1.32
C MET A 72 14.21 4.74 -1.08
N GLU A 73 15.50 5.04 -1.07
CA GLU A 73 16.57 4.03 -1.01
C GLU A 73 16.44 3.09 0.20
N TYR A 74 16.10 3.64 1.37
CA TYR A 74 15.91 2.85 2.59
C TYR A 74 14.69 1.93 2.49
N THR A 75 13.55 2.47 2.04
CA THR A 75 12.28 1.78 1.91
C THR A 75 12.39 0.64 0.90
N LYS A 76 12.99 0.90 -0.27
CA LYS A 76 13.29 -0.10 -1.28
C LYS A 76 14.07 -1.27 -0.69
N THR A 77 15.18 -0.95 -0.04
CA THR A 77 16.10 -1.94 0.54
C THR A 77 15.42 -2.77 1.62
N LYS A 78 14.72 -2.13 2.57
CA LYS A 78 14.07 -2.82 3.69
C LYS A 78 12.86 -3.65 3.27
N LEU A 79 12.05 -3.14 2.35
CA LEU A 79 10.91 -3.90 1.85
C LEU A 79 11.38 -5.12 1.06
N ASP A 80 12.37 -4.97 0.18
CA ASP A 80 12.94 -6.08 -0.57
C ASP A 80 13.59 -7.12 0.35
N GLN A 81 14.33 -6.69 1.38
CA GLN A 81 14.90 -7.60 2.38
C GLN A 81 13.82 -8.46 3.04
N ARG A 82 12.70 -7.85 3.45
CA ARG A 82 11.60 -8.57 4.11
C ARG A 82 10.85 -9.48 3.13
N LEU A 83 10.58 -9.02 1.92
CA LEU A 83 9.88 -9.80 0.90
C LEU A 83 10.71 -10.98 0.40
N ARG A 84 12.04 -10.85 0.29
CA ARG A 84 12.94 -11.98 -0.06
C ARG A 84 12.79 -13.15 0.90
N GLN A 85 12.69 -12.86 2.20
CA GLN A 85 12.55 -13.89 3.24
C GLN A 85 11.23 -14.65 3.15
N ILE A 86 10.17 -14.00 2.62
CA ILE A 86 8.81 -14.56 2.53
C ILE A 86 8.61 -15.27 1.20
N CYS A 87 8.99 -14.63 0.10
CA CYS A 87 8.75 -15.10 -1.26
C CYS A 87 9.77 -16.14 -1.74
N GLY A 88 10.95 -16.20 -1.13
CA GLY A 88 12.01 -17.14 -1.52
C GLY A 88 12.40 -16.99 -2.99
N GLU A 89 12.35 -18.08 -3.74
CA GLU A 89 12.68 -18.09 -5.18
C GLU A 89 11.70 -17.29 -6.05
N HIS A 90 10.49 -17.01 -5.57
CA HIS A 90 9.49 -16.21 -6.28
C HIS A 90 9.61 -14.71 -5.99
N PHE A 91 10.66 -14.29 -5.29
CA PHE A 91 10.88 -12.87 -5.01
C PHE A 91 11.17 -12.09 -6.30
N VAL A 92 10.41 -11.00 -6.50
CA VAL A 92 10.60 -10.02 -7.58
C VAL A 92 11.15 -8.72 -6.99
N PRO A 93 12.28 -8.15 -7.46
CA PRO A 93 12.87 -6.92 -6.91
C PRO A 93 11.98 -5.67 -7.02
N TRP A 94 12.21 -4.67 -6.16
CA TRP A 94 11.47 -3.40 -6.20
C TRP A 94 11.42 -2.79 -7.60
N GLU A 95 12.56 -2.69 -8.27
CA GLU A 95 12.68 -2.03 -9.57
C GLU A 95 11.87 -2.76 -10.68
N GLU A 96 11.53 -4.04 -10.49
CA GLU A 96 10.64 -4.76 -11.42
C GLU A 96 9.17 -4.64 -11.01
N ARG A 97 8.87 -4.54 -9.70
CA ARG A 97 7.49 -4.35 -9.21
C ARG A 97 6.95 -2.94 -9.46
N TYR A 98 7.82 -1.93 -9.45
CA TYR A 98 7.46 -0.51 -9.50
C TYR A 98 8.12 0.28 -10.66
N GLY A 99 8.95 -0.37 -11.47
CA GLY A 99 9.61 0.24 -12.63
C GLY A 99 8.71 0.50 -13.82
#